data_AF-M3Z2H5-F1
#
_entry.id   AF-M3Z2H5-F1
#
_cell.length_a   1.000
_cell.length_b   1.000
_cell.length_c   1.000
_cell.angle_alpha   90.00
_cell.angle_beta   90.00
_cell.angle_gamma   90.00
#
_symmetry.space_group_name_H-M   'P 1'
#
loop_
_entity.id
_entity.type
_entity.pdbx_description
1 polymer ?
#
loop_
_entity_poly.entity_id
_entity_poly.type
_entity_poly.pdbx_seq_one_letter_code
_entity_poly.pdbx_strand_id
1 'polypeptide(L)'
;MEFPDLGKHCSEKTCKQLDFLPLKCDACKQDFCKAHFTCAAHKCPFAFTKDVQVPVCPLCNNPVPVKKGEIPDVVVGEHIDRDCNCHPGKKEKIFTFRCSKEGCRKKEMMQVSCDQCHGSFCIQHRHPLDHSCKHGGRPIGAAGCTAARASESKPSGALNTLSTSWLARRLRWKVKR
;
A
#
# COMPACT_ATOMS: atom_id res chain seq x y z
N MET A 1 -58.61 -0.93 7.40
CA MET A 1 -57.42 -0.60 8.23
C MET A 1 -56.64 0.43 7.45
N GLU A 2 -56.64 1.66 7.93
CA GLU A 2 -56.06 2.82 7.26
C GLU A 2 -54.57 2.84 7.62
N PHE A 3 -53.67 2.81 6.63
CA PHE A 3 -52.23 2.98 6.85
C PHE A 3 -51.91 4.49 6.79
N PRO A 4 -51.73 5.19 7.92
CA PRO A 4 -51.51 6.63 7.88
C PRO A 4 -50.02 6.90 7.59
N ASP A 5 -49.75 7.59 6.48
CA ASP A 5 -48.54 8.40 6.25
C ASP A 5 -47.17 7.66 6.32
N LEU A 6 -47.04 6.52 5.65
CA LEU A 6 -45.74 5.86 5.51
C LEU A 6 -44.88 6.59 4.47
N GLY A 7 -43.83 7.26 4.94
CA GLY A 7 -42.81 7.88 4.10
C GLY A 7 -42.76 9.41 4.22
N LYS A 8 -41.71 10.02 3.66
CA LYS A 8 -41.57 11.48 3.60
C LYS A 8 -41.36 11.93 2.17
N HIS A 9 -41.88 13.11 1.86
CA HIS A 9 -41.69 13.72 0.56
C HIS A 9 -40.32 14.38 0.49
N CYS A 10 -39.68 14.31 -0.67
CA CYS A 10 -38.47 15.05 -0.93
C CYS A 10 -38.70 16.57 -0.82
N SER A 11 -37.87 17.26 -0.04
CA SER A 11 -37.90 18.72 0.12
C SER A 11 -37.46 19.49 -1.14
N GLU A 12 -36.99 18.80 -2.18
CA GLU A 12 -36.63 19.41 -3.46
C GLU A 12 -37.90 19.83 -4.23
N LYS A 13 -37.94 21.09 -4.67
CA LYS A 13 -39.13 21.73 -5.25
C LYS A 13 -39.66 21.01 -6.49
N THR A 14 -38.78 20.36 -7.25
CA THR A 14 -39.07 19.73 -8.55
C THR A 14 -39.47 18.26 -8.43
N CYS A 15 -39.11 17.58 -7.34
CA CYS A 15 -39.27 16.13 -7.23
C CYS A 15 -40.51 15.74 -6.42
N LYS A 16 -40.65 16.31 -5.20
CA LYS A 16 -41.73 15.98 -4.24
C LYS A 16 -42.08 14.49 -4.15
N GLN A 17 -41.13 13.59 -4.42
CA GLN A 17 -41.39 12.16 -4.45
C GLN A 17 -41.50 11.63 -3.02
N LEU A 18 -42.50 10.79 -2.77
CA LEU A 18 -42.64 10.01 -1.55
C LEU A 18 -41.56 8.93 -1.51
N ASP A 19 -40.66 9.02 -0.54
CA ASP A 19 -39.67 7.98 -0.25
C ASP A 19 -39.99 7.35 1.11
N PHE A 20 -40.06 6.03 1.14
CA PHE A 20 -40.31 5.26 2.36
C PHE A 20 -39.07 5.18 3.26
N LEU A 21 -37.89 5.59 2.73
CA LEU A 21 -36.65 5.70 3.48
C LEU A 21 -36.15 7.15 3.43
N PRO A 22 -36.61 8.03 4.35
CA PRO A 22 -36.24 9.44 4.35
C PRO A 22 -34.73 9.61 4.51
N LEU A 23 -34.05 10.12 3.48
CA LEU A 23 -32.62 10.40 3.53
C LEU A 23 -32.41 11.85 3.95
N LYS A 24 -31.88 12.05 5.15
CA LYS A 24 -31.59 13.39 5.68
C LYS A 24 -30.24 13.89 5.18
N CYS A 25 -30.21 15.07 4.59
CA CYS A 25 -28.94 15.72 4.27
C CYS A 25 -28.25 16.18 5.57
N ASP A 26 -27.01 15.76 5.84
CA ASP A 26 -26.37 16.15 7.12
C ASP A 26 -26.01 17.66 7.21
N ALA A 27 -26.18 18.42 6.12
CA ALA A 27 -25.86 19.85 6.08
C ALA A 27 -27.11 20.69 6.41
N CYS A 28 -28.17 20.56 5.62
CA CYS A 28 -29.43 21.30 5.82
C CYS A 28 -30.48 20.57 6.66
N LYS A 29 -30.24 19.29 7.01
CA LYS A 29 -31.14 18.42 7.80
C LYS A 29 -32.53 18.20 7.21
N GLN A 30 -32.70 18.48 5.92
CA GLN A 30 -33.93 18.24 5.16
C GLN A 30 -33.97 16.81 4.60
N ASP A 31 -35.19 16.27 4.44
CA ASP A 31 -35.44 14.93 3.89
C ASP A 31 -35.46 14.96 2.35
N PHE A 32 -34.72 14.06 1.72
CA PHE A 32 -34.65 13.92 0.27
C PHE A 32 -34.84 12.46 -0.16
N CYS A 33 -35.22 12.26 -1.42
CA CYS A 33 -35.27 10.93 -2.02
C CYS A 33 -33.87 10.46 -2.46
N LYS A 34 -33.77 9.20 -2.89
CA LYS A 34 -32.52 8.57 -3.39
C LYS A 34 -31.81 9.35 -4.51
N ALA A 35 -32.53 10.14 -5.30
CA ALA A 35 -31.94 10.95 -6.37
C ALA A 35 -31.38 12.30 -5.87
N HIS A 36 -31.96 12.87 -4.81
CA HIS A 36 -31.70 14.25 -4.38
C HIS A 36 -30.95 14.36 -3.03
N PHE A 37 -30.52 13.25 -2.42
CA PHE A 37 -29.84 13.28 -1.12
C PHE A 37 -28.44 13.92 -1.13
N THR A 38 -27.76 13.94 -2.28
CA THR A 38 -26.43 14.54 -2.40
C THR A 38 -26.50 16.07 -2.37
N CYS A 39 -25.53 16.73 -1.72
CA CYS A 39 -25.53 18.20 -1.60
C CYS A 39 -25.53 18.92 -2.96
N ALA A 40 -24.97 18.27 -4.00
CA ALA A 40 -24.98 18.76 -5.37
C ALA A 40 -26.37 18.66 -6.04
N ALA A 41 -27.16 17.62 -5.73
CA ALA A 41 -28.45 17.37 -6.38
C ALA A 41 -29.57 18.31 -5.88
N HIS A 42 -29.53 18.76 -4.63
CA HIS A 42 -30.55 19.66 -4.05
C HIS A 42 -30.05 21.10 -3.77
N LYS A 43 -28.93 21.50 -4.41
CA LYS A 43 -28.30 22.83 -4.25
C LYS A 43 -28.26 23.27 -2.78
N CYS A 44 -27.63 22.44 -1.94
CA CYS A 44 -27.68 22.62 -0.50
C CYS A 44 -27.12 24.00 -0.08
N PRO A 45 -27.86 24.80 0.72
CA PRO A 45 -27.39 26.10 1.18
C PRO A 45 -26.18 26.00 2.13
N PHE A 46 -25.86 24.81 2.64
CA PHE A 46 -24.74 24.57 3.55
C PHE A 46 -23.73 23.56 3.00
N ALA A 47 -23.71 23.34 1.67
CA ALA A 47 -22.77 22.41 1.02
C ALA A 47 -21.30 22.67 1.44
N PHE A 48 -20.93 23.95 1.56
CA PHE A 48 -19.58 24.40 1.93
C PHE A 48 -19.13 24.00 3.34
N THR A 49 -20.03 23.55 4.22
CA THR A 49 -19.65 23.19 5.60
C THR A 49 -19.00 21.81 5.73
N LYS A 50 -19.05 20.99 4.68
CA LYS A 50 -18.64 19.58 4.70
C LYS A 50 -17.41 19.22 3.86
N ASP A 51 -17.00 20.07 2.93
CA ASP A 51 -15.79 19.83 2.13
C ASP A 51 -14.53 20.20 2.93
N VAL A 52 -14.28 19.45 4.00
CA VAL A 52 -13.00 19.48 4.71
C VAL A 52 -12.06 18.53 3.97
N GLN A 53 -11.49 19.04 2.88
CA GLN A 53 -10.45 18.32 2.14
C GLN A 53 -9.14 18.39 2.93
N VAL A 54 -8.54 17.23 3.20
CA VAL A 54 -7.27 17.14 3.91
C VAL A 54 -6.15 17.12 2.87
N PRO A 55 -5.36 18.20 2.72
CA PRO A 55 -4.26 18.24 1.77
C PRO A 55 -3.17 17.25 2.19
N VAL A 56 -2.48 16.68 1.20
CA VAL A 56 -1.36 15.77 1.41
C VAL A 56 -0.06 16.55 1.21
N CYS A 57 0.92 16.34 2.09
CA CYS A 57 2.24 16.92 1.93
C CYS A 57 3.00 16.25 0.77
N PRO A 58 3.57 17.00 -0.19
CA PRO A 58 4.27 16.45 -1.34
C PRO A 58 5.61 15.78 -1.00
N LEU A 59 6.18 16.04 0.19
CA LEU A 59 7.49 15.52 0.61
C LEU A 59 7.39 14.21 1.40
N CYS A 60 6.40 14.11 2.29
CA CYS A 60 6.25 12.95 3.17
C CYS A 60 5.01 12.09 2.86
N ASN A 61 4.16 12.53 1.92
CA ASN A 61 2.90 11.88 1.55
C ASN A 61 1.93 11.65 2.72
N ASN A 62 2.13 12.32 3.85
CA ASN A 62 1.23 12.25 4.99
C ASN A 62 0.13 13.32 4.87
N PRO A 63 -1.11 12.99 5.29
CA PRO A 63 -2.20 13.96 5.34
C PRO A 63 -1.89 15.04 6.38
N VAL A 64 -1.99 16.31 5.99
CA VAL A 64 -1.74 17.46 6.86
C VAL A 64 -3.08 17.95 7.44
N PRO A 65 -3.30 17.90 8.75
CA PRO A 65 -4.55 18.36 9.36
C PRO A 65 -4.74 19.87 9.19
N VAL A 66 -5.81 20.29 8.52
CA VAL A 66 -6.17 21.70 8.33
C VAL A 66 -7.38 22.05 9.19
N LYS A 67 -7.32 23.17 9.94
CA LYS A 67 -8.46 23.65 10.72
C LYS A 67 -9.45 24.39 9.82
N LYS A 68 -10.72 24.42 10.25
CA LYS A 68 -11.80 25.07 9.51
C LYS A 68 -11.54 26.59 9.43
N GLY A 69 -11.29 27.09 8.22
CA GLY A 69 -11.03 28.52 7.93
C GLY A 69 -9.56 28.86 7.63
N GLU A 70 -8.64 27.91 7.77
CA GLU A 70 -7.24 28.08 7.35
C GLU A 70 -7.04 27.63 5.90
N ILE A 71 -6.11 28.28 5.19
CA ILE A 71 -5.82 27.97 3.78
C ILE A 71 -4.90 26.74 3.73
N PRO A 72 -5.26 25.69 2.96
CA PRO A 72 -4.48 24.46 2.85
C PRO A 72 -2.99 24.69 2.56
N ASP A 73 -2.66 25.60 1.64
CA ASP A 73 -1.28 25.87 1.22
C ASP A 73 -0.40 26.39 2.37
N VAL A 74 -0.95 27.25 3.22
CA VAL A 74 -0.20 27.81 4.36
C VAL A 74 0.09 26.73 5.40
N VAL A 75 -0.90 25.89 5.70
CA VAL A 75 -0.75 24.80 6.69
C VAL A 75 0.22 23.74 6.18
N VAL A 76 0.17 23.40 4.89
CA VAL A 76 1.15 22.48 4.28
C VAL A 76 2.54 23.10 4.28
N GLY A 77 2.68 24.40 4.01
CA GLY A 77 3.95 25.13 4.11
C GLY A 77 4.55 25.07 5.51
N GLU A 78 3.76 25.39 6.54
CA GLU A 78 4.21 25.33 7.94
C GLU A 78 4.62 23.91 8.34
N HIS A 79 3.86 22.89 7.90
CA HIS A 79 4.25 21.49 8.10
C HIS A 79 5.60 21.17 7.46
N ILE A 80 5.85 21.63 6.21
CA ILE A 80 7.12 21.41 5.50
C ILE A 80 8.30 21.99 6.30
N ASP A 81 8.12 23.18 6.87
CA ASP A 81 9.19 23.90 7.57
C ASP A 81 9.48 23.33 8.97
N ARG A 82 8.45 22.89 9.72
CA ARG A 82 8.56 22.57 11.15
C ARG A 82 8.46 21.09 11.51
N ASP A 83 7.53 20.36 10.88
CA ASP A 83 7.07 19.05 11.37
C ASP A 83 7.19 17.93 10.32
N CYS A 84 7.78 18.21 9.15
CA CYS A 84 7.97 17.22 8.10
C CYS A 84 9.19 16.32 8.39
N ASN A 85 8.91 15.04 8.69
CA ASN A 85 9.96 14.03 8.90
C ASN A 85 10.90 13.86 7.69
N CYS A 86 10.42 14.17 6.48
CA CYS A 86 11.21 14.20 5.26
C CYS A 86 11.84 15.59 5.10
N HIS A 87 12.76 15.94 5.99
CA HIS A 87 13.50 17.19 5.86
C HIS A 87 14.35 17.18 4.59
N PRO A 88 14.24 18.19 3.70
CA PRO A 88 15.05 18.29 2.48
C PRO A 88 16.57 18.41 2.74
N GLY A 89 16.99 18.62 4.00
CA GLY A 89 18.40 18.70 4.41
C GLY A 89 19.05 17.39 4.87
N LYS A 90 18.27 16.32 5.14
CA LYS A 90 18.84 15.02 5.51
C LYS A 90 19.14 14.23 4.24
N LYS A 91 20.31 14.48 3.65
CA LYS A 91 20.87 13.65 2.58
C LYS A 91 21.11 12.23 3.10
N GLU A 92 20.11 11.36 2.93
CA GLU A 92 20.30 9.92 3.06
C GLU A 92 21.44 9.51 2.13
N LYS A 93 22.39 8.73 2.64
CA LYS A 93 23.55 8.32 1.84
C LYS A 93 23.04 7.32 0.79
N ILE A 94 22.76 7.80 -0.42
CA ILE A 94 22.24 6.98 -1.55
C ILE A 94 23.16 5.77 -1.84
N PHE A 95 24.45 5.88 -1.53
CA PHE A 95 25.45 4.81 -1.67
C PHE A 95 25.99 4.36 -0.31
N THR A 96 25.32 3.40 0.32
CA THR A 96 25.71 2.84 1.63
C THR A 96 26.57 1.58 1.51
N PHE A 97 26.30 0.71 0.52
CA PHE A 97 26.82 -0.66 0.51
C PHE A 97 28.20 -0.74 -0.15
N ARG A 98 29.25 -0.83 0.67
CA ARG A 98 30.63 -0.94 0.19
C ARG A 98 30.98 -2.38 -0.19
N CYS A 99 31.67 -2.55 -1.30
CA CYS A 99 32.20 -3.86 -1.71
C CYS A 99 33.27 -4.36 -0.71
N SER A 100 33.12 -5.60 -0.25
CA SER A 100 34.04 -6.28 0.66
C SER A 100 35.23 -6.96 -0.04
N LYS A 101 35.37 -6.87 -1.37
CA LYS A 101 36.50 -7.44 -2.11
C LYS A 101 37.77 -6.60 -1.90
N GLU A 102 38.89 -7.27 -1.67
CA GLU A 102 40.22 -6.66 -1.64
C GLU A 102 40.48 -5.83 -2.90
N GLY A 103 40.80 -4.55 -2.70
CA GLY A 103 41.05 -3.59 -3.79
C GLY A 103 39.82 -2.90 -4.40
N CYS A 104 38.58 -3.23 -3.99
CA CYS A 104 37.38 -2.56 -4.49
C CYS A 104 36.87 -1.47 -3.53
N ARG A 105 36.68 -0.23 -4.02
CA ARG A 105 36.10 0.89 -3.24
C ARG A 105 34.72 1.33 -3.72
N LYS A 106 34.10 0.55 -4.61
CA LYS A 106 32.77 0.84 -5.16
C LYS A 106 31.72 0.70 -4.06
N LYS A 107 30.78 1.66 -4.04
CA LYS A 107 29.61 1.63 -3.18
C LYS A 107 28.38 1.53 -4.08
N GLU A 108 27.51 0.59 -3.77
CA GLU A 108 26.25 0.40 -4.47
C GLU A 108 25.09 1.02 -3.70
N MET A 109 24.03 1.34 -4.43
CA MET A 109 22.76 1.82 -3.88
C MET A 109 21.92 0.70 -3.24
N MET A 110 22.10 -0.54 -3.72
CA MET A 110 21.41 -1.73 -3.24
C MET A 110 22.40 -2.72 -2.63
N GLN A 111 21.97 -3.42 -1.58
CA GLN A 111 22.75 -4.50 -1.00
C GLN A 111 22.79 -5.70 -1.96
N VAL A 112 23.96 -5.96 -2.55
CA VAL A 112 24.22 -7.19 -3.31
C VAL A 112 25.02 -8.12 -2.42
N SER A 113 24.34 -9.04 -1.75
CA SER A 113 24.95 -10.04 -0.87
C SER A 113 25.18 -11.36 -1.61
N CYS A 114 26.32 -12.01 -1.37
CA CYS A 114 26.57 -13.35 -1.89
C CYS A 114 25.82 -14.41 -1.07
N ASP A 115 25.16 -15.37 -1.71
CA ASP A 115 24.42 -16.44 -1.01
C ASP A 115 25.31 -17.39 -0.21
N GLN A 116 26.60 -17.48 -0.56
CA GLN A 116 27.52 -18.43 0.06
C GLN A 116 28.33 -17.81 1.20
N CYS A 117 28.82 -16.59 1.05
CA CYS A 117 29.66 -15.92 2.06
C CYS A 117 28.97 -14.74 2.77
N HIS A 118 27.76 -14.36 2.34
CA HIS A 118 26.94 -13.26 2.87
C HIS A 118 27.64 -11.88 2.92
N GLY A 119 28.78 -11.72 2.25
CA GLY A 119 29.46 -10.44 2.09
C GLY A 119 28.71 -9.53 1.12
N SER A 120 28.78 -8.21 1.34
CA SER A 120 28.25 -7.19 0.43
C SER A 120 29.25 -6.86 -0.67
N PHE A 121 28.87 -7.04 -1.92
CA PHE A 121 29.72 -6.78 -3.08
C PHE A 121 29.10 -5.71 -3.99
N CYS A 122 29.89 -5.21 -4.95
CA CYS A 122 29.35 -4.37 -6.01
C CYS A 122 28.77 -5.22 -7.15
N ILE A 123 28.05 -4.62 -8.09
CA ILE A 123 27.42 -5.36 -9.21
C ILE A 123 28.46 -6.16 -10.02
N GLN A 124 29.69 -5.64 -10.10
CA GLN A 124 30.82 -6.29 -10.79
C GLN A 124 31.43 -7.46 -10.02
N HIS A 125 31.25 -7.53 -8.70
CA HIS A 125 31.82 -8.59 -7.86
C HIS A 125 30.73 -9.45 -7.22
N ARG A 126 29.51 -9.45 -7.76
CA ARG A 126 28.37 -10.23 -7.22
C ARG A 126 28.60 -11.73 -7.29
N HIS A 127 29.30 -12.18 -8.34
CA HIS A 127 29.46 -13.60 -8.62
C HIS A 127 30.59 -14.19 -7.76
N PRO A 128 30.48 -15.46 -7.29
CA PRO A 128 31.49 -16.08 -6.42
C PRO A 128 32.93 -16.08 -6.97
N LEU A 129 33.07 -16.14 -8.30
CA LEU A 129 34.37 -16.10 -8.98
C LEU A 129 35.02 -14.71 -8.94
N ASP A 130 34.23 -13.65 -8.86
CA ASP A 130 34.70 -12.27 -8.96
C ASP A 130 35.15 -11.69 -7.61
N HIS A 131 34.85 -12.34 -6.48
CA HIS A 131 35.24 -11.87 -5.15
C HIS A 131 36.01 -12.90 -4.31
N SER A 132 36.59 -13.92 -4.95
CA SER A 132 37.32 -15.01 -4.26
C SER A 132 36.49 -15.56 -3.09
N CYS A 133 35.27 -15.99 -3.38
CA CYS A 133 34.33 -16.45 -2.36
C CYS A 133 34.95 -17.55 -1.50
N LYS A 134 34.95 -17.38 -0.17
CA LYS A 134 35.53 -18.36 0.77
C LYS A 134 34.84 -19.73 0.75
N HIS A 135 33.62 -19.80 0.20
CA HIS A 135 32.85 -21.03 0.02
C HIS A 135 32.91 -21.57 -1.43
N GLY A 136 33.66 -20.91 -2.32
CA GLY A 136 33.97 -21.38 -3.66
C GLY A 136 35.06 -22.46 -3.61
N GLY A 137 34.68 -23.66 -3.17
CA GLY A 137 35.63 -24.73 -2.89
C GLY A 137 35.08 -26.16 -2.99
N ARG A 138 34.32 -26.48 -4.05
CA ARG A 138 34.44 -27.82 -4.65
C ARG A 138 34.55 -27.67 -6.17
N PRO A 139 35.70 -28.00 -6.77
CA PRO A 139 35.80 -28.09 -8.20
C PRO A 139 34.98 -29.31 -8.65
N ILE A 140 34.10 -29.11 -9.63
CA ILE A 140 33.69 -30.19 -10.52
C ILE A 140 34.93 -30.50 -11.37
N GLY A 141 35.78 -31.38 -10.84
CA GLY A 141 36.90 -31.99 -11.53
C GLY A 141 36.44 -33.30 -12.14
N ALA A 142 36.71 -33.47 -13.42
CA ALA A 142 36.37 -34.58 -14.29
C ALA A 142 36.49 -35.98 -13.65
N ALA A 143 35.42 -36.77 -13.75
CA ALA A 143 35.50 -38.24 -13.72
C ALA A 143 34.44 -38.83 -14.66
N GLY A 144 34.90 -39.25 -15.84
CA GLY A 144 34.58 -40.53 -16.46
C GLY A 144 33.12 -40.83 -16.81
N CYS A 145 32.85 -40.85 -18.10
CA CYS A 145 31.76 -41.63 -18.69
C CYS A 145 31.95 -43.12 -18.33
N THR A 146 31.10 -43.68 -17.47
CA THR A 146 30.86 -45.14 -17.46
C THR A 146 29.39 -45.39 -17.76
N ALA A 147 29.16 -45.96 -18.94
CA ALA A 147 27.89 -46.57 -19.27
C ALA A 147 27.72 -47.84 -18.41
N ALA A 148 26.69 -47.88 -17.59
CA ALA A 148 26.18 -49.12 -17.00
C ALA A 148 24.67 -49.04 -16.75
N ARG A 149 23.96 -49.53 -17.77
CA ARG A 149 22.72 -50.33 -17.76
C ARG A 149 21.45 -49.78 -17.11
N ALA A 150 20.45 -49.73 -17.99
CA ALA A 150 19.03 -49.72 -17.70
C ALA A 150 18.62 -50.87 -16.76
N SER A 151 17.74 -50.54 -15.82
CA SER A 151 16.72 -51.44 -15.32
C SER A 151 15.43 -50.63 -15.20
N GLU A 152 14.51 -50.91 -16.11
CA GLU A 152 13.13 -50.46 -16.07
C GLU A 152 12.39 -51.14 -14.91
N SER A 153 11.61 -50.34 -14.15
CA SER A 153 10.38 -50.83 -13.54
C SER A 153 9.39 -49.68 -13.41
N LYS A 154 8.29 -49.79 -14.14
CA LYS A 154 7.08 -48.94 -14.13
C LYS A 154 5.92 -49.85 -13.62
N PRO A 155 4.69 -49.35 -13.43
CA PRO A 155 4.14 -48.28 -12.57
C PRO A 155 3.17 -48.85 -11.51
N SER A 156 2.57 -47.98 -10.68
CA SER A 156 1.18 -47.96 -10.13
C SER A 156 1.23 -47.17 -8.82
N GLY A 157 0.55 -46.05 -8.60
CA GLY A 157 -0.84 -45.73 -8.85
C GLY A 157 -1.54 -45.61 -7.49
N ALA A 158 -1.69 -44.40 -6.94
CA ALA A 158 -2.73 -44.07 -5.96
C ALA A 158 -2.75 -42.56 -5.64
N LEU A 159 -3.95 -42.01 -5.83
CA LEU A 159 -4.45 -40.70 -5.44
C LEU A 159 -4.61 -40.62 -3.90
N ASN A 160 -4.50 -39.42 -3.32
CA ASN A 160 -5.39 -38.86 -2.26
C ASN A 160 -4.75 -37.59 -1.65
N THR A 161 -5.31 -36.40 -1.90
CA THR A 161 -6.30 -35.67 -1.07
C THR A 161 -5.92 -35.49 0.40
N LEU A 162 -5.61 -34.24 0.76
CA LEU A 162 -5.97 -33.43 1.95
C LEU A 162 -4.88 -32.35 2.07
N SER A 163 -5.10 -31.12 2.51
CA SER A 163 -6.21 -30.50 3.23
C SER A 163 -6.03 -28.98 3.12
N THR A 164 -7.15 -28.26 3.09
CA THR A 164 -7.45 -27.05 3.88
C THR A 164 -6.32 -26.55 4.80
N SER A 165 -6.06 -25.26 5.03
CA SER A 165 -6.85 -24.03 4.96
C SER A 165 -6.02 -23.01 5.74
N TRP A 166 -5.57 -21.91 5.15
CA TRP A 166 -5.04 -20.80 5.96
C TRP A 166 -5.77 -19.52 5.56
N LEU A 167 -6.79 -19.26 6.36
CA LEU A 167 -7.75 -18.18 6.25
C LEU A 167 -7.08 -16.81 6.25
N ALA A 168 -7.61 -15.97 5.37
CA ALA A 168 -7.51 -14.53 5.40
C ALA A 168 -7.83 -13.97 6.79
N ARG A 169 -6.89 -13.21 7.36
CA ARG A 169 -7.15 -12.36 8.53
C ARG A 169 -7.42 -10.94 8.08
N ARG A 170 -8.72 -10.62 7.97
CA ARG A 170 -9.25 -9.25 8.01
C ARG A 170 -9.02 -8.70 9.42
N LEU A 171 -8.23 -7.63 9.55
CA LEU A 171 -8.23 -6.80 10.76
C LEU A 171 -9.13 -5.59 10.52
N ARG A 172 -10.25 -5.58 11.25
CA ARG A 172 -11.13 -4.44 11.47
C ARG A 172 -10.42 -3.50 12.44
N TRP A 173 -10.29 -2.22 12.10
CA TRP A 173 -9.94 -1.18 13.08
C TRP A 173 -11.21 -0.50 13.58
N LYS A 174 -11.36 -0.51 14.90
CA LYS A 174 -12.43 0.12 15.67
C LYS A 174 -12.05 1.59 15.90
N VAL A 175 -12.85 2.51 15.40
CA VAL A 175 -12.86 3.92 15.86
C VAL A 175 -13.39 3.95 17.29
N LYS A 176 -12.66 4.61 18.20
CA LYS A 176 -13.07 4.88 19.57
C LYS A 176 -13.43 6.37 19.69
N ARG A 177 -14.54 6.62 20.40
CA ARG A 177 -15.17 7.92 20.65
C ARG A 177 -14.26 8.87 21.40
#